data_AF-A0A3A1QTW0-F1
#
_entry.id   AF-A0A3A1QTW0-F1
#
_cell.length_a   1.000
_cell.length_b   1.000
_cell.length_c   1.000
_cell.angle_alpha   90.00
_cell.angle_beta   90.00
_cell.angle_gamma   90.00
#
_symmetry.space_group_name_H-M   'P 1'
#
loop_
_entity.id
_entity.type
_entity.pdbx_description
1 polymer ?
#
loop_
_entity_poly.entity_id
_entity_poly.type
_entity_poly.pdbx_seq_one_letter_code
_entity_poly.pdbx_strand_id
1 'polypeptide(L)' 'MREIEVFIDTEEIAEFFFQELVRRGYVPSEEELEEIADITFEYLIEKCIIDEEPNDDDY' A
#
# COMPACT_ATOMS: atom_id res chain seq x y z
N MET A 1 -14.28 -5.97 -19.65
CA MET A 1 -14.06 -5.33 -18.35
C MET A 1 -13.48 -3.95 -18.61
N ARG A 2 -13.75 -2.95 -17.76
CA ARG A 2 -12.98 -1.70 -17.80
C ARG A 2 -11.79 -1.94 -16.88
N GLU A 3 -10.61 -2.06 -17.46
CA GLU A 3 -9.35 -2.04 -16.71
C GLU A 3 -9.14 -0.58 -16.28
N ILE A 4 -9.00 -0.36 -14.97
CA ILE A 4 -8.59 0.93 -14.42
C ILE A 4 -7.11 0.74 -14.11
N GLU A 5 -6.29 1.57 -14.72
CA GLU A 5 -4.86 1.65 -14.40
C GLU A 5 -4.74 2.37 -13.05
N VAL A 6 -4.19 1.67 -12.05
CA VAL A 6 -4.06 2.18 -10.69
C VAL A 6 -2.58 2.15 -10.34
N PHE A 7 -2.02 3.33 -10.06
CA PHE A 7 -0.69 3.48 -9.49
C PHE A 7 -0.83 3.59 -7.98
N ILE A 8 -0.11 2.75 -7.24
CA ILE A 8 -0.21 2.67 -5.78
C ILE A 8 1.19 2.88 -5.20
N ASP A 9 1.31 3.84 -4.29
CA ASP A 9 2.51 4.11 -3.50
C ASP A 9 2.33 3.52 -2.09
N THR A 10 3.36 2.87 -1.54
CA THR A 10 3.35 2.32 -0.18
C THR A 10 3.20 3.42 0.87
N GLU A 11 3.71 4.63 0.63
CA GLU A 11 3.49 5.80 1.50
C GLU A 11 2.00 6.21 1.55
N GLU A 12 1.32 6.20 0.41
CA GLU A 12 -0.11 6.52 0.33
C GLU A 12 -0.97 5.46 1.05
N ILE A 13 -0.60 4.19 0.93
CA ILE A 13 -1.24 3.10 1.68
C ILE A 13 -1.09 3.33 3.19
N ALA A 14 0.13 3.62 3.66
CA ALA A 14 0.41 3.86 5.07
C ALA A 14 -0.39 5.05 5.62
N GLU A 15 -0.45 6.16 4.88
CA GLU A 15 -1.23 7.34 5.27
C GLU A 15 -2.73 7.02 5.35
N PHE A 16 -3.27 6.28 4.38
CA PHE A 16 -4.67 5.85 4.40
C PHE A 16 -4.99 5.04 5.66
N PHE A 17 -4.16 4.05 5.99
CA PHE A 17 -4.36 3.23 7.19
C PHE A 17 -4.22 4.06 8.47
N PHE A 18 -3.27 4.99 8.53
CA PHE A 18 -3.15 5.91 9.67
C PHE A 18 -4.44 6.67 9.92
N GLN A 19 -4.96 7.36 8.90
CA GLN A 19 -6.19 8.16 9.01
C GLN A 19 -7.37 7.28 9.43
N GLU A 20 -7.49 6.10 8.86
CA GLU A 20 -8.58 5.16 9.14
C GLU A 20 -8.49 4.56 10.55
N LEU A 21 -7.29 4.22 11.03
CA LEU A 21 -7.06 3.70 12.38
C LEU A 21 -7.31 4.79 13.43
N VAL A 22 -6.80 6.00 13.21
CA VAL A 22 -7.05 7.16 14.08
C VAL A 22 -8.53 7.49 14.16
N ARG A 23 -9.26 7.48 13.03
CA ARG A 23 -10.71 7.70 13.00
C ARG A 23 -11.49 6.67 13.81
N ARG A 24 -10.95 5.46 13.95
CA ARG A 24 -11.53 4.36 14.76
C ARG A 24 -11.04 4.36 16.22
N GLY A 25 -10.17 5.29 16.60
CA GLY A 25 -9.68 5.46 17.97
C GLY A 25 -8.41 4.67 18.30
N TYR A 26 -7.70 4.16 17.29
CA TYR A 26 -6.40 3.53 17.46
C TYR A 26 -5.28 4.57 17.37
N VAL A 27 -4.11 4.24 17.93
CA VAL A 27 -2.88 5.03 17.82
C VAL A 27 -1.79 4.09 17.30
N PRO A 28 -1.73 3.84 15.98
CA PRO A 28 -0.70 2.98 15.40
C PRO A 28 0.68 3.66 15.48
N SER A 29 1.73 2.86 15.59
CA SER A 29 3.11 3.35 15.39
C SER A 29 3.42 3.47 13.90
N GLU A 30 4.47 4.22 13.57
CA GLU A 30 5.00 4.35 12.21
C GLU A 30 5.43 2.98 11.65
N GLU A 31 6.18 2.20 12.43
CA GLU A 31 6.59 0.83 12.11
C GLU A 31 5.39 -0.09 11.81
N GLU A 32 4.30 0.00 12.59
CA GLU A 32 3.08 -0.78 12.32
C GLU A 32 2.43 -0.39 10.99
N LEU A 33 2.49 0.88 10.59
CA LEU A 33 1.92 1.36 9.33
C LEU A 33 2.75 0.95 8.13
N GLU A 34 4.08 1.01 8.25
CA GLU A 34 5.02 0.52 7.23
C GLU A 34 4.79 -0.97 6.96
N GLU A 35 4.76 -1.79 8.02
CA GLU A 35 4.49 -3.24 7.89
C GLU A 35 3.11 -3.52 7.29
N ILE A 36 2.07 -2.76 7.67
CA ILE A 36 0.73 -2.90 7.07
C ILE A 36 0.75 -2.53 5.59
N ALA A 37 1.48 -1.49 5.20
CA ALA A 37 1.60 -1.07 3.81
C ALA A 37 2.28 -2.15 2.98
N ASP A 38 3.42 -2.69 3.44
CA ASP A 38 4.15 -3.77 2.78
C ASP A 38 3.29 -5.03 2.63
N ILE A 39 2.66 -5.49 3.72
CA ILE A 39 1.76 -6.66 3.68
C ILE A 39 0.59 -6.43 2.69
N THR A 40 0.06 -5.21 2.65
CA THR A 40 -1.04 -4.88 1.73
C THR A 40 -0.56 -4.91 0.28
N PHE A 41 0.61 -4.35 0.00
CA PHE A 41 1.20 -4.34 -1.33
C PHE A 41 1.47 -5.76 -1.83
N GLU A 42 2.12 -6.60 -1.00
CA GLU A 42 2.33 -8.02 -1.29
C GLU A 42 1.01 -8.77 -1.57
N TYR A 43 -0.02 -8.51 -0.76
CA TYR A 43 -1.33 -9.11 -0.95
C TYR A 43 -1.97 -8.69 -2.29
N LEU A 44 -1.85 -7.43 -2.70
CA LEU A 44 -2.38 -6.94 -3.97
C LEU A 44 -1.66 -7.56 -5.18
N ILE A 45 -0.34 -7.76 -5.08
CA ILE A 45 0.45 -8.50 -6.07
C ILE A 45 -0.03 -9.96 -6.14
N GLU A 46 -0.19 -10.64 -4.99
CA GLU A 46 -0.63 -12.03 -4.95
C GLU A 46 -2.02 -12.23 -5.56
N LYS A 47 -2.88 -11.21 -5.48
CA LYS A 47 -4.21 -11.21 -6.10
C LYS A 47 -4.21 -10.78 -7.57
N CYS A 48 -3.04 -10.52 -8.16
CA CYS A 48 -2.88 -9.99 -9.52
C CYS A 48 -3.74 -8.74 -9.74
N ILE A 49 -3.82 -7.88 -8.71
CA ILE A 49 -4.53 -6.59 -8.77
C ILE A 49 -3.58 -5.51 -9.27
N ILE A 50 -2.33 -5.56 -8.84
CA ILE A 50 -1.23 -4.70 -9.28
C ILE A 50 -0.06 -5.56 -9.73
N ASP A 51 0.80 -5.01 -10.58
CA ASP A 51 2.08 -5.58 -10.96
C ASP A 51 3.20 -4.67 -10.43
N GLU A 52 4.30 -5.26 -9.99
CA GLU A 52 5.49 -4.50 -9.59
C GLU A 52 6.20 -3.98 -10.85
N GLU A 53 6.22 -2.66 -11.05
CA GLU A 53 7.03 -2.07 -12.11
C GLU A 53 8.50 -2.00 -11.64
N PRO A 54 9.46 -2.60 -12.37
CA PRO A 54 10.87 -2.45 -12.06
C PRO A 54 11.25 -0.98 -12.25
N ASN A 55 11.85 -0.36 -11.22
CA ASN A 55 12.34 1.01 -11.33
C ASN A 55 13.44 1.07 -12.40
N ASP A 56 13.29 1.97 -13.39
CA ASP A 56 14.26 2.19 -14.47
C ASP A 56 15.66 2.62 -13.93
N ASP A 57 15.75 3.01 -12.66
CA ASP A 57 16.99 3.37 -11.95
C ASP A 57 17.82 2.16 -11.45
N ASP A 58 17.32 0.93 -11.61
CA ASP A 58 18.03 -0.31 -11.21
C ASP A 58 19.03 -0.86 -12.27
N TYR A 59 19.37 -0.07 -13.32
CA TYR A 59 20.29 -0.44 -14.42
C TYR A 59 21.55 0.42 -14.56
#